data_AF-A0A5K7YDQ1-F1
#
_entry.id   AF-A0A5K7YDQ1-F1
#
_cell.length_a   1.000
_cell.length_b   1.000
_cell.length_c   1.000
_cell.angle_alpha   90.00
_cell.angle_beta   90.00
_cell.angle_gamma   90.00
#
_symmetry.space_group_name_H-M   'P 1'
#
loop_
_entity.id
_entity.type
_entity.pdbx_description
1 polymer ?
#
loop_
_entity_poly.entity_id
_entity_poly.type
_entity_poly.pdbx_seq_one_letter_code
_entity_poly.pdbx_strand_id
1 'polypeptide(L)'
;MKIPTFGQLYQPSHGSIDQVRGNPDLDEERIWSYDAVVEYRRDASHLIQFSLFRTDTRDPIVYGRGDDLVYRPINADRSWRHGVEAISVHPEIGKLGRDQGARKILPPHMDHGMSHRHMADIPRIKF
;
A
#
# COMPACT_ATOMS: atom_id res chain seq x y z
N MET A 1 25.51 -2.49 -6.64
CA MET A 1 26.85 -1.95 -6.33
C MET A 1 26.71 -0.47 -6.08
N LYS A 2 27.43 0.08 -5.10
CA LYS A 2 27.39 1.51 -4.76
C LYS A 2 28.80 2.04 -4.59
N ILE A 3 29.14 3.03 -5.40
CA ILE A 3 30.46 3.65 -5.47
C ILE A 3 30.58 4.67 -4.33
N PRO A 4 31.76 4.81 -3.68
CA PRO A 4 31.99 5.87 -2.72
C PRO A 4 31.69 7.25 -3.32
N THR A 5 31.03 8.09 -2.55
CA THR A 5 30.75 9.46 -2.98
C THR A 5 32.03 10.30 -2.93
N PHE A 6 32.11 11.38 -3.73
CA PHE A 6 33.24 12.32 -3.69
C PHE A 6 33.51 12.84 -2.26
N GLY A 7 32.45 13.08 -1.49
CA GLY A 7 32.56 13.50 -0.10
C GLY A 7 33.25 12.45 0.79
N GLN A 8 32.90 11.18 0.61
CA GLN A 8 33.52 10.07 1.35
C GLN A 8 35.00 9.88 0.98
N LEU A 9 35.38 10.15 -0.27
CA LEU A 9 36.77 10.01 -0.71
C LEU A 9 37.65 11.20 -0.29
N TYR A 10 37.14 12.43 -0.43
CA TYR A 10 38.01 13.62 -0.43
C TYR A 10 37.55 14.77 0.46
N GLN A 11 36.33 14.77 1.00
CA GLN A 11 35.84 15.93 1.72
C GLN A 11 36.09 15.79 3.23
N PRO A 12 37.04 16.57 3.80
CA PRO A 12 37.09 16.74 5.23
C PRO A 12 35.94 17.64 5.71
N SER A 13 35.41 17.37 6.89
CA SER A 13 34.56 18.33 7.61
C SER A 13 35.22 18.69 8.93
N HIS A 14 35.35 19.99 9.19
CA HIS A 14 35.94 20.51 10.41
C HIS A 14 34.83 20.84 11.41
N GLY A 15 34.58 19.94 12.36
CA GLY A 15 33.88 20.26 13.60
C GLY A 15 34.87 20.80 14.64
N SER A 16 34.39 21.60 15.59
CA SER A 16 35.23 22.17 16.67
C SER A 16 35.78 21.13 17.66
N ILE A 17 35.29 19.89 17.60
CA ILE A 17 35.63 18.80 18.55
C ILE A 17 36.01 17.50 17.82
N ASP A 18 35.37 17.17 16.69
CA ASP A 18 35.67 15.98 15.90
C ASP A 18 36.09 16.35 14.48
N GLN A 19 37.32 15.97 14.11
CA GLN A 19 37.79 16.07 12.74
C GLN A 19 37.27 14.88 11.94
N VAL A 20 36.65 15.15 10.80
CA VAL A 20 36.27 14.12 9.83
C VAL A 20 37.16 14.27 8.60
N ARG A 21 37.69 13.16 8.09
CA ARG A 21 38.50 13.10 6.87
C ARG A 21 37.89 12.12 5.88
N GLY A 22 37.99 12.44 4.60
CA GLY A 22 37.74 11.47 3.53
C GLY A 22 38.78 10.35 3.53
N ASN A 23 38.46 9.25 2.88
CA ASN A 23 39.34 8.10 2.72
C ASN A 23 39.41 7.71 1.22
N PRO A 24 40.53 7.98 0.52
CA PRO A 24 40.67 7.65 -0.90
C PRO A 24 40.80 6.14 -1.15
N ASP A 25 41.06 5.34 -0.11
CA ASP A 25 41.22 3.89 -0.19
C ASP A 25 39.90 3.13 0.01
N LEU A 26 38.75 3.79 -0.16
CA LEU A 26 37.45 3.14 -0.04
C LEU A 26 37.14 2.24 -1.23
N ASP A 27 36.72 1.02 -0.91
CA ASP A 27 36.15 0.09 -1.86
C ASP A 27 34.64 0.34 -2.07
N GLU A 28 34.13 -0.18 -3.19
CA GLU A 28 32.72 -0.11 -3.56
C GLU A 28 31.86 -1.08 -2.72
N GLU A 29 30.67 -0.62 -2.30
CA GLU A 29 29.73 -1.47 -1.59
C GLU A 29 29.05 -2.45 -2.55
N ARG A 30 29.05 -3.73 -2.19
CA ARG A 30 28.36 -4.79 -2.96
C ARG A 30 27.08 -5.17 -2.25
N ILE A 31 25.94 -4.97 -2.93
CA ILE A 31 24.61 -5.19 -2.36
C ILE A 31 23.91 -6.27 -3.20
N TRP A 32 23.44 -7.33 -2.55
CA TRP A 32 22.54 -8.33 -3.11
C TRP A 32 21.21 -8.29 -2.39
N SER A 33 20.12 -8.26 -3.16
CA SER A 33 18.76 -8.29 -2.63
C SER A 33 18.01 -9.49 -3.18
N TYR A 34 17.24 -10.13 -2.30
CA TYR A 34 16.39 -11.27 -2.58
C TYR A 34 14.99 -10.95 -2.07
N ASP A 35 14.01 -11.13 -2.93
CA ASP A 35 12.61 -10.86 -2.63
C ASP A 35 11.77 -12.07 -3.06
N ALA A 36 10.89 -12.52 -2.18
CA ALA A 36 9.93 -13.58 -2.44
C ALA A 36 8.53 -13.07 -2.12
N VAL A 37 7.65 -13.08 -3.10
CA VAL A 37 6.29 -12.56 -2.96
C VAL A 37 5.28 -13.67 -3.26
N VAL A 38 4.32 -13.84 -2.36
CA VAL A 38 3.17 -14.72 -2.52
C VAL A 38 1.93 -13.85 -2.56
N GLU A 39 1.17 -13.98 -3.63
CA GLU A 39 -0.09 -13.26 -3.81
C GLU A 39 -1.25 -14.28 -3.81
N TYR A 40 -2.30 -13.97 -3.04
CA TYR A 40 -3.55 -14.70 -3.01
C TYR A 40 -4.71 -13.77 -3.34
N ARG A 41 -5.43 -14.11 -4.42
CA ARG A 41 -6.65 -13.43 -4.84
C ARG A 41 -7.82 -14.39 -4.70
N ARG A 42 -8.86 -13.96 -3.97
CA ARG A 42 -10.11 -14.75 -3.85
C ARG A 42 -11.14 -14.32 -4.89
N ASP A 43 -11.23 -13.01 -5.14
CA ASP A 43 -12.12 -12.38 -6.12
C ASP A 43 -11.50 -11.04 -6.57
N ALA A 44 -12.23 -10.25 -7.35
CA ALA A 44 -11.73 -8.95 -7.84
C ALA A 44 -11.56 -7.89 -6.71
N SER A 45 -12.03 -8.17 -5.49
CA SER A 45 -12.09 -7.22 -4.38
C SER A 45 -11.19 -7.61 -3.20
N HIS A 46 -10.79 -8.88 -3.09
CA HIS A 46 -9.97 -9.40 -2.01
C HIS A 46 -8.58 -9.82 -2.49
N LEU A 47 -7.58 -9.10 -2.00
CA LEU A 47 -6.17 -9.36 -2.24
C LEU A 47 -5.45 -9.54 -0.91
N ILE A 48 -4.65 -10.59 -0.82
CA ILE A 48 -3.66 -10.77 0.24
C ILE A 48 -2.32 -10.98 -0.43
N GLN A 49 -1.33 -10.20 -0.03
CA GLN A 49 0.04 -10.34 -0.51
C GLN A 49 0.97 -10.45 0.68
N PHE A 50 1.86 -11.42 0.64
CA PHE A 50 2.95 -11.57 1.59
C PHE A 50 4.26 -11.41 0.83
N SER A 51 5.17 -10.61 1.36
CA SER A 51 6.50 -10.39 0.80
C SER A 51 7.54 -10.72 1.87
N LEU A 52 8.56 -11.49 1.51
CA LEU A 52 9.78 -11.73 2.28
C LEU A 52 10.92 -11.04 1.55
N PHE A 53 11.70 -10.22 2.26
CA PHE A 53 12.84 -9.54 1.68
C PHE A 53 14.10 -9.80 2.48
N ARG A 54 15.24 -9.87 1.80
CA ARG A 54 16.56 -9.93 2.39
C ARG A 54 17.55 -9.15 1.54
N THR A 55 18.38 -8.34 2.18
CA THR A 55 19.47 -7.60 1.56
C THR A 55 20.76 -7.92 2.29
N ASP A 56 21.78 -8.36 1.57
CA ASP A 56 23.14 -8.57 2.07
C ASP A 56 24.06 -7.51 1.44
N THR A 57 24.74 -6.72 2.28
CA THR A 57 25.71 -5.70 1.88
C THR A 57 27.09 -6.11 2.35
N ARG A 58 28.02 -6.32 1.41
CA ARG A 58 29.46 -6.46 1.68
C ARG A 58 30.17 -5.13 1.49
N ASP A 59 31.24 -4.95 2.26
CA ASP A 59 32.07 -3.76 2.27
C ASP A 59 31.28 -2.46 2.59
N PRO A 60 30.23 -2.47 3.46
CA PRO A 60 29.45 -1.26 3.71
C PRO A 60 30.33 -0.12 4.23
N ILE A 61 30.12 1.08 3.69
CA ILE A 61 30.89 2.27 4.08
C ILE A 61 30.25 2.85 5.35
N VAL A 62 30.96 2.74 6.46
CA VAL A 62 30.55 3.25 7.78
C VAL A 62 31.54 4.29 8.28
N TYR A 63 31.08 5.24 9.09
CA TYR A 63 31.98 6.20 9.75
C TYR A 63 32.50 5.61 11.06
N GLY A 64 33.81 5.38 11.10
CA GLY A 64 34.51 4.92 12.30
C GLY A 64 35.48 5.99 12.80
N ARG A 65 35.73 6.00 14.12
CA ARG A 65 36.79 6.80 14.73
C ARG A 65 38.08 5.99 14.76
N GLY A 66 39.15 6.51 14.17
CA GLY A 66 40.48 5.90 14.27
C GLY A 66 41.17 6.21 15.60
N ASP A 67 42.30 5.55 15.85
CA ASP A 67 43.13 5.76 17.05
C ASP A 67 43.74 7.18 17.12
N ASP A 68 43.81 7.88 15.99
CA ASP A 68 44.19 9.29 15.89
C ASP A 68 43.05 10.26 16.20
N LEU A 69 41.93 9.74 16.73
CA LEU A 69 40.72 10.47 17.07
C LEU A 69 40.01 11.15 15.88
N VAL A 70 40.43 10.85 14.64
CA VAL A 70 39.82 11.35 13.41
C VAL A 70 38.76 10.37 12.92
N TYR A 71 37.55 10.89 12.65
CA TYR A 71 36.49 10.13 12.01
C TYR A 71 36.75 10.00 10.52
N ARG A 72 36.63 8.79 9.98
CA ARG A 72 36.75 8.55 8.53
C ARG A 72 35.78 7.47 8.08
N PRO A 73 35.33 7.52 6.81
CA PRO A 73 34.61 6.40 6.23
C PRO A 73 35.57 5.21 6.04
N ILE A 74 35.10 4.02 6.40
CA ILE A 74 35.81 2.74 6.26
C ILE A 74 34.87 1.68 5.69
N ASN A 75 35.41 0.72 4.95
CA ASN A 75 34.67 -0.49 4.57
C ASN A 75 34.61 -1.44 5.78
N ALA A 76 33.41 -1.65 6.33
CA ALA A 76 33.17 -2.72 7.30
C ALA A 76 32.97 -4.05 6.57
N ASP A 77 33.06 -5.18 7.28
CA ASP A 77 33.02 -6.51 6.66
C ASP A 77 31.67 -6.82 5.95
N ARG A 78 30.59 -6.87 6.72
CA ARG A 78 29.27 -7.22 6.19
C ARG A 78 28.13 -6.66 7.04
N SER A 79 27.03 -6.32 6.37
CA SER A 79 25.74 -6.08 7.01
C SER A 79 24.63 -6.78 6.24
N TRP A 80 23.53 -7.11 6.93
CA TRP A 80 22.35 -7.66 6.27
C TRP A 80 21.08 -7.08 6.89
N ARG A 81 20.01 -7.04 6.10
CA ARG A 81 18.65 -6.66 6.53
C ARG A 81 17.67 -7.69 5.98
N HIS A 82 16.67 -8.07 6.75
CA HIS A 82 15.57 -8.87 6.24
C HIS A 82 14.26 -8.42 6.86
N GLY A 83 13.16 -8.86 6.29
CA GLY A 83 11.86 -8.64 6.88
C GLY A 83 10.74 -9.31 6.10
N VAL A 84 9.54 -9.06 6.60
CA VAL A 84 8.30 -9.58 6.05
C VAL A 84 7.34 -8.41 5.93
N GLU A 85 6.62 -8.33 4.83
CA GLU A 85 5.53 -7.39 4.62
C GLU A 85 4.26 -8.17 4.29
N ALA A 86 3.11 -7.66 4.78
CA ALA A 86 1.80 -8.21 4.47
C ALA A 86 0.88 -7.06 4.05
N ILE A 87 0.32 -7.17 2.86
CA ILE A 87 -0.66 -6.23 2.33
C ILE A 87 -1.97 -6.97 2.20
N SER A 88 -3.04 -6.36 2.67
CA SER A 88 -4.37 -6.91 2.47
C SER A 88 -5.34 -5.83 2.05
N VAL A 89 -6.00 -6.05 0.92
CA VAL A 89 -7.05 -5.20 0.40
C VAL A 89 -8.37 -5.92 0.61
N HIS A 90 -9.27 -5.25 1.31
CA HIS A 90 -10.64 -5.69 1.54
C HIS A 90 -11.60 -4.56 1.09
N PRO A 91 -12.72 -4.89 0.45
CA PRO A 91 -13.75 -3.91 0.18
C PRO A 91 -14.38 -3.44 1.49
N GLU A 92 -14.64 -2.14 1.63
CA GLU A 92 -15.49 -1.64 2.71
C GLU A 92 -16.90 -2.24 2.56
N ILE A 93 -17.35 -3.00 3.55
CA ILE A 93 -18.74 -3.44 3.63
C ILE A 93 -19.59 -2.23 4.02
N GLY A 94 -20.07 -1.50 3.01
CA GLY A 94 -21.17 -0.57 3.16
C GLY A 94 -22.41 -1.31 3.68
N LYS A 95 -22.67 -1.17 4.98
CA LYS A 95 -23.90 -1.45 5.73
C LYS A 95 -25.04 -2.11 4.92
N LEU A 96 -25.07 -3.44 4.88
CA LEU A 96 -26.31 -4.17 4.62
C LEU A 96 -27.15 -4.13 5.91
N GLY A 97 -27.97 -3.09 6.06
CA GLY A 97 -28.83 -2.87 7.22
C GLY A 97 -30.12 -2.17 6.86
N ARG A 98 -31.13 -2.98 6.53
CA ARG A 98 -32.59 -2.70 6.62
C ARG A 98 -33.11 -1.42 5.98
N ASP A 99 -33.72 -1.58 4.80
CA ASP A 99 -35.03 -0.98 4.58
C ASP A 99 -35.95 -2.03 3.91
N GLN A 100 -36.47 -2.95 4.74
CA GLN A 100 -37.71 -3.63 4.41
C GLN A 100 -38.84 -2.62 4.60
N GLY A 101 -39.28 -2.04 3.49
CA GLY A 101 -40.41 -1.12 3.45
C GLY A 101 -41.15 -1.26 2.12
N ALA A 102 -41.42 -2.49 1.68
CA ALA A 102 -42.35 -2.77 0.61
C ALA A 102 -43.76 -2.26 0.98
N ARG A 103 -44.04 -0.97 0.77
CA ARG A 103 -45.41 -0.48 0.66
C ARG A 103 -45.95 -0.88 -0.70
N LYS A 104 -46.49 -2.09 -0.75
CA LYS A 104 -47.47 -2.51 -1.74
C LYS A 104 -48.71 -1.64 -1.50
N ILE A 105 -48.85 -0.55 -2.23
CA ILE A 105 -50.11 0.22 -2.24
C ILE A 105 -51.11 -0.63 -3.05
N LEU A 106 -51.83 -1.50 -2.36
CA LEU A 106 -53.08 -2.07 -2.87
C LEU A 106 -54.15 -0.96 -2.76
N PRO A 107 -54.93 -0.68 -3.80
CA PRO A 107 -56.09 0.21 -3.65
C PRO A 107 -57.15 -0.47 -2.76
N PRO A 108 -57.88 0.29 -1.93
CA PRO A 108 -58.93 -0.26 -1.09
C PRO A 108 -60.08 -0.76 -1.97
N HIS A 109 -60.40 -2.03 -1.77
CA HIS A 109 -61.62 -2.68 -2.21
C HIS A 109 -62.79 -2.01 -1.47
N MET A 110 -63.56 -1.15 -2.14
CA MET A 110 -64.88 -0.74 -1.67
C MET A 110 -65.92 -1.49 -2.47
N ASP A 111 -66.66 -2.34 -1.78
CA ASP A 111 -67.83 -2.99 -2.32
C ASP A 111 -69.06 -2.63 -1.46
N HIS A 112 -70.18 -2.50 -2.16
CA HIS A 112 -71.57 -2.33 -1.73
C HIS A 112 -72.11 -0.93 -1.41
N GLY A 113 -73.04 -0.50 -2.28
CA GLY A 113 -74.23 0.23 -1.83
C GLY A 113 -74.89 1.16 -2.83
N MET A 114 -75.68 0.59 -3.75
CA MET A 114 -76.89 1.13 -4.41
C MET A 114 -77.02 2.63 -4.75
N SER A 115 -77.41 2.93 -6.01
CA SER A 115 -78.77 3.44 -6.32
C SER A 115 -78.82 4.17 -7.68
N HIS A 116 -79.68 3.65 -8.54
CA HIS A 116 -80.51 4.32 -9.55
C HIS A 116 -79.94 5.24 -10.66
N ARG A 117 -80.18 4.72 -11.89
CA ARG A 117 -80.95 5.32 -13.01
C ARG A 117 -80.19 5.97 -14.18
N HIS A 118 -80.70 5.57 -15.36
CA HIS A 118 -80.80 6.26 -16.65
C HIS A 118 -79.54 6.26 -17.53
N MET A 119 -79.54 5.43 -18.59
CA MET A 119 -80.02 5.73 -19.97
C MET A 119 -79.01 6.56 -20.76
N ALA A 120 -78.32 5.94 -21.72
CA ALA A 120 -78.45 6.20 -23.16
C ALA A 120 -77.17 5.76 -23.93
N ASP A 121 -77.36 4.81 -24.84
CA ASP A 121 -77.00 4.86 -26.27
C ASP A 121 -75.55 5.00 -26.80
N ILE A 122 -75.03 3.84 -27.27
CA ILE A 122 -74.43 3.48 -28.60
C ILE A 122 -73.16 4.24 -29.15
N PRO A 123 -72.48 3.79 -30.25
CA PRO A 123 -71.14 3.17 -30.22
C PRO A 123 -70.07 3.90 -31.08
N ARG A 124 -68.80 3.45 -31.08
CA ARG A 124 -68.08 3.04 -32.32
C ARG A 124 -66.62 2.63 -32.11
N ILE A 125 -66.31 1.52 -32.76
CA ILE A 125 -64.99 1.03 -33.17
C ILE A 125 -64.39 2.00 -34.22
N LYS A 126 -63.07 2.20 -34.18
CA LYS A 126 -62.26 2.43 -35.39
C LYS A 126 -61.01 1.55 -35.32
N PHE A 127 -60.72 0.95 -36.47
CA PHE A 127 -59.59 0.10 -36.80
C PHE A 127 -58.26 0.85 -36.69
#